data_AF-A0A962T584-F1
#
_entry.id   AF-A0A962T584-F1
#
_cell.length_a   1.000
_cell.length_b   1.000
_cell.length_c   1.000
_cell.angle_alpha   90.00
_cell.angle_beta   90.00
_cell.angle_gamma   90.00
#
_symmetry.space_group_name_H-M   'P 1'
#
loop_
_entity.id
_entity.type
_entity.pdbx_description
1 polymer ?
#
loop_
_entity_poly.entity_id
_entity_poly.type
_entity_poly.pdbx_seq_one_letter_code
_entity_poly.pdbx_strand_id
1 'polypeptide(L)'
;MPLRSLHARLALTLVALFVVIGIALVMLTRFSAARYHQELTQQLNAPIAGYVAAEAPLIVHGNVNLAAMRSIADRAMVINPTVEVYLLDTGGRILGHSLGEGTLRKTRVPLGPIRDYLAGDHDLPLRNSDPRHAGRRKIFTAAEVTSDNGLEGYVYAVLGGQKYDQLAATIGISDAMRLSTLAIVACIAFGLASALLIFRRISNRIRSLTACCGLD
;
A
#
# COMPACT_ATOMS: atom_id res chain seq x y z
N MET A 1 -32.01 17.39 -42.47
CA MET A 1 -32.10 16.45 -41.32
C MET A 1 -30.82 16.43 -40.46
N PRO A 2 -30.41 17.51 -39.76
CA PRO A 2 -29.15 17.50 -38.97
C PRO A 2 -29.30 17.04 -37.49
N LEU A 3 -30.52 17.08 -36.93
CA LEU A 3 -30.79 16.89 -35.50
C LEU A 3 -30.40 15.51 -34.92
N ARG A 4 -30.29 14.47 -35.77
CA ARG A 4 -29.93 13.10 -35.33
C ARG A 4 -28.47 12.95 -34.92
N SER A 5 -27.57 13.67 -35.60
CA SER A 5 -26.15 13.60 -35.32
C SER A 5 -25.80 14.29 -34.00
N LEU A 6 -26.54 15.36 -33.64
CA LEU A 6 -26.27 16.18 -32.47
C LEU A 6 -26.63 15.44 -31.17
N HIS A 7 -27.83 14.85 -31.09
CA HIS A 7 -28.26 14.10 -29.91
C HIS A 7 -27.45 12.81 -29.71
N ALA A 8 -27.06 12.14 -30.81
CA ALA A 8 -26.18 10.98 -30.73
C ALA A 8 -24.77 11.36 -30.24
N ARG A 9 -24.23 12.50 -30.70
CA ARG A 9 -22.97 13.06 -30.18
C ARG A 9 -23.08 13.38 -28.70
N LEU A 10 -24.16 14.05 -28.27
CA LEU A 10 -24.38 14.43 -26.88
C LEU A 10 -24.46 13.21 -25.95
N ALA A 11 -25.18 12.17 -26.37
CA ALA A 11 -25.30 10.92 -25.63
C ALA A 11 -23.97 10.16 -25.55
N LEU A 12 -23.20 10.11 -26.65
CA LEU A 12 -21.88 9.50 -26.67
C LEU A 12 -20.90 10.25 -25.74
N THR A 13 -20.92 11.59 -25.77
CA THR A 13 -20.09 12.41 -24.88
C THR A 13 -20.47 12.21 -23.41
N LEU A 14 -21.76 12.05 -23.10
CA LEU A 14 -22.22 11.80 -21.74
C LEU A 14 -21.77 10.42 -21.24
N VAL A 15 -21.88 9.38 -22.07
CA VAL A 15 -21.40 8.03 -21.74
C VAL A 15 -19.89 8.02 -21.54
N ALA A 16 -19.13 8.68 -22.42
CA ALA A 16 -17.69 8.81 -22.27
C ALA A 16 -17.31 9.52 -20.95
N LEU A 17 -18.05 10.56 -20.57
CA LEU A 17 -17.85 11.27 -19.31
C LEU A 17 -18.08 10.36 -18.10
N PHE A 18 -19.15 9.57 -18.08
CA PHE A 18 -19.43 8.62 -17.00
C PHE A 18 -18.36 7.53 -16.88
N VAL A 19 -17.82 7.04 -18.00
CA VAL A 19 -16.72 6.08 -18.00
C VAL A 19 -15.46 6.69 -17.37
N VAL A 20 -15.11 7.92 -17.75
CA VAL A 20 -13.95 8.63 -17.17
C VAL A 20 -14.12 8.83 -15.67
N ILE A 21 -15.31 9.23 -15.21
CA ILE A 21 -15.63 9.39 -13.78
C ILE A 21 -15.53 8.04 -13.05
N GLY A 22 -16.03 6.95 -13.64
CA GLY A 22 -15.94 5.60 -13.08
C GLY A 22 -14.50 5.13 -12.91
N ILE A 23 -13.66 5.33 -13.93
CA ILE A 23 -12.22 5.01 -13.87
C ILE A 23 -11.55 5.83 -12.76
N ALA A 24 -11.83 7.14 -12.69
CA ALA A 24 -11.27 8.03 -11.68
C ALA A 24 -11.65 7.60 -10.26
N LEU A 25 -12.92 7.24 -10.02
CA LEU A 25 -13.41 6.76 -8.72
C LEU A 25 -12.73 5.44 -8.31
N VAL A 26 -12.57 4.49 -9.23
CA VAL A 26 -11.88 3.23 -8.96
C VAL A 26 -10.41 3.47 -8.61
N MET A 27 -9.72 4.33 -9.36
CA MET A 27 -8.34 4.72 -9.05
C MET A 27 -8.23 5.39 -7.69
N LEU A 28 -9.11 6.34 -7.38
CA LEU A 28 -9.13 7.06 -6.10
C LEU A 28 -9.36 6.11 -4.93
N THR A 29 -10.33 5.21 -5.05
CA THR A 29 -10.66 4.21 -4.01
C THR A 29 -9.48 3.28 -3.76
N ARG A 30 -8.81 2.81 -4.82
CA ARG A 30 -7.64 1.94 -4.72
C ARG A 30 -6.46 2.63 -4.03
N PHE A 31 -6.18 3.87 -4.41
CA PHE A 31 -5.09 4.65 -3.81
C PHE A 31 -5.36 4.96 -2.34
N SER A 32 -6.59 5.36 -2.01
CA SER A 32 -7.02 5.67 -0.65
C SER A 32 -6.97 4.43 0.27
N ALA A 33 -7.51 3.30 -0.17
CA ALA A 33 -7.52 2.06 0.61
C ALA A 33 -6.11 1.56 0.94
N ALA A 34 -5.18 1.60 -0.02
CA ALA A 34 -3.80 1.16 0.21
C ALA A 34 -3.06 2.03 1.23
N ARG A 35 -3.27 3.36 1.18
CA ARG A 35 -2.67 4.30 2.14
C ARG A 35 -3.26 4.14 3.54
N TYR A 36 -4.58 4.04 3.63
CA TYR A 36 -5.32 3.83 4.88
C TYR A 36 -4.90 2.53 5.59
N HIS A 37 -4.75 1.42 4.85
CA HIS A 37 -4.27 0.17 5.43
C HIS A 37 -2.86 0.27 6.01
N GLN A 38 -1.96 0.99 5.33
CA GLN A 38 -0.59 1.17 5.81
C GLN A 38 -0.53 2.04 7.06
N GLU A 39 -1.33 3.11 7.09
CA GLU A 39 -1.46 4.00 8.24
C GLU A 39 -1.99 3.24 9.46
N LEU A 40 -3.10 2.52 9.32
CA LEU A 40 -3.65 1.68 10.38
C LEU A 40 -2.64 0.64 10.88
N THR A 41 -1.93 -0.02 9.97
CA THR A 41 -0.90 -1.01 10.34
C THR A 41 0.22 -0.34 11.13
N GLN A 42 0.68 0.83 10.72
CA GLN A 42 1.75 1.54 11.41
C GLN A 42 1.30 2.08 12.79
N GLN A 43 0.05 2.53 12.92
CA GLN A 43 -0.53 2.94 14.20
C GLN A 43 -0.70 1.75 15.16
N LEU A 44 -1.26 0.63 14.69
CA LEU A 44 -1.48 -0.57 15.51
C LEU A 44 -0.18 -1.19 16.01
N ASN A 45 0.88 -1.12 15.22
CA ASN A 45 2.19 -1.70 15.55
C ASN A 45 3.17 -0.68 16.13
N ALA A 46 2.75 0.58 16.33
CA ALA A 46 3.60 1.61 16.93
C ALA A 46 4.22 1.17 18.27
N PRO A 47 3.52 0.46 19.18
CA PRO A 47 4.07 0.05 20.47
C PRO A 47 5.17 -1.01 20.40
N ILE A 48 5.34 -1.72 19.26
CA ILE A 48 6.23 -2.89 19.19
C ILE A 48 7.69 -2.52 19.44
N ALA A 49 8.18 -1.44 18.83
CA ALA A 49 9.56 -1.01 19.06
C ALA A 49 9.79 -0.60 20.53
N GLY A 50 8.81 0.07 21.13
CA GLY A 50 8.87 0.46 22.55
C GLY A 50 8.89 -0.73 23.49
N TYR A 51 8.06 -1.75 23.23
CA TYR A 51 8.05 -2.99 24.01
C TYR A 51 9.41 -3.71 23.95
N VAL A 52 9.97 -3.86 22.75
CA VAL A 52 11.28 -4.50 22.57
C VAL A 52 12.40 -3.69 23.24
N ALA A 53 12.35 -2.36 23.19
CA ALA A 53 13.34 -1.50 23.85
C ALA A 53 13.26 -1.56 25.38
N ALA A 54 12.05 -1.76 25.95
CA ALA A 54 11.81 -1.76 27.39
C ALA A 54 12.04 -3.11 28.08
N GLU A 55 11.96 -4.23 27.35
CA GLU A 55 11.90 -5.56 27.97
C GLU A 55 13.27 -6.13 28.39
N ALA A 56 14.38 -5.64 27.82
CA ALA A 56 15.73 -6.00 28.27
C ALA A 56 16.78 -4.94 27.92
N PRO A 57 17.88 -4.85 28.68
CA PRO A 57 19.03 -4.04 28.29
C PRO A 57 19.71 -4.69 27.08
N LEU A 58 19.32 -4.22 25.89
CA LEU A 58 19.84 -4.66 24.59
C LEU A 58 21.30 -4.25 24.39
N ILE A 59 21.71 -3.16 25.05
CA ILE A 59 23.07 -2.65 25.07
C ILE A 59 23.44 -2.48 26.56
N VAL A 60 24.57 -3.05 26.95
CA VAL A 60 25.09 -3.01 28.32
C VAL A 60 26.54 -2.57 28.23
N HIS A 61 26.87 -1.39 28.75
CA HIS A 61 28.23 -0.81 28.70
C HIS A 61 28.82 -0.74 27.27
N GLY A 62 28.00 -0.40 26.27
CA GLY A 62 28.42 -0.33 24.86
C GLY A 62 28.61 -1.69 24.17
N ASN A 63 28.45 -2.81 24.89
CA ASN A 63 28.43 -4.14 24.32
C ASN A 63 27.00 -4.57 24.00
N VAL A 64 26.79 -4.96 22.74
CA VAL A 64 25.49 -5.40 22.26
C VAL A 64 25.22 -6.81 22.76
N ASN A 65 24.13 -6.98 23.51
CA ASN A 65 23.67 -8.31 23.93
C ASN A 65 22.88 -8.97 22.79
N LEU A 66 23.61 -9.46 21.78
CA LEU A 66 23.05 -10.14 20.61
C LEU A 66 22.18 -11.35 21.00
N ALA A 67 22.49 -12.03 22.11
CA ALA A 67 21.72 -13.17 22.60
C ALA A 67 20.35 -12.74 23.13
N ALA A 68 20.30 -11.69 23.95
CA ALA A 68 19.04 -11.12 24.44
C ALA A 68 18.19 -10.59 23.28
N MET A 69 18.81 -9.84 22.36
CA MET A 69 18.15 -9.29 21.18
C MET A 69 17.54 -10.38 20.29
N ARG A 70 18.31 -11.45 19.99
CA ARG A 70 17.80 -12.61 19.24
C ARG A 70 16.62 -13.25 19.96
N SER A 71 16.72 -13.50 21.27
CA SER A 71 15.62 -14.15 22.02
C SER A 71 14.31 -13.34 22.02
N ILE A 72 14.41 -12.01 22.13
CA ILE A 72 13.24 -11.11 22.15
C ILE A 72 12.65 -11.01 20.76
N ALA A 73 13.50 -10.89 19.74
CA ALA A 73 13.03 -10.80 18.38
C ALA A 73 12.45 -12.12 17.86
N ASP A 74 12.98 -13.27 18.29
CA ASP A 74 12.37 -14.58 18.01
C ASP A 74 10.98 -14.67 18.62
N ARG A 75 10.79 -14.24 19.87
CA ARG A 75 9.46 -14.15 20.50
C ARG A 75 8.53 -13.19 19.76
N ALA A 76 9.02 -12.02 19.38
CA ALA A 76 8.24 -11.05 18.59
C ALA A 76 7.84 -11.61 17.22
N MET A 77 8.71 -12.38 16.57
CA MET A 77 8.42 -13.05 15.29
C MET A 77 7.45 -14.23 15.43
N VAL A 78 7.39 -14.89 16.59
CA VAL A 78 6.34 -15.87 16.90
C VAL A 78 4.98 -15.19 16.99
N ILE A 79 4.91 -14.01 17.63
CA ILE A 79 3.66 -13.26 17.79
C ILE A 79 3.23 -12.60 16.48
N ASN A 80 4.17 -12.00 15.74
CA ASN A 80 3.91 -11.38 14.44
C ASN A 80 5.07 -11.65 13.46
N PRO A 81 4.98 -12.71 12.62
CA PRO A 81 6.04 -13.11 11.70
C PRO A 81 6.23 -12.13 10.52
N THR A 82 5.45 -11.04 10.48
CA THR A 82 5.58 -9.97 9.49
C THR A 82 6.46 -8.81 9.96
N VAL A 83 6.91 -8.84 11.22
CA VAL A 83 7.81 -7.83 11.79
C VAL A 83 9.25 -8.33 11.73
N GLU A 84 10.15 -7.48 11.26
CA GLU A 84 11.59 -7.75 11.27
C GLU A 84 12.28 -6.71 12.15
N VAL A 85 13.00 -7.17 13.17
CA VAL A 85 13.60 -6.28 14.19
C VAL A 85 15.10 -6.16 13.98
N TYR A 86 15.59 -4.93 14.01
CA TYR A 86 16.99 -4.55 13.85
C TYR A 86 17.40 -3.66 15.02
N LEU A 87 18.63 -3.83 15.50
CA LEU A 87 19.25 -2.93 16.47
C LEU A 87 20.23 -2.03 15.74
N LEU A 88 20.11 -0.71 15.94
CA LEU A 88 20.94 0.31 15.32
C LEU A 88 21.79 1.01 16.38
N ASP A 89 23.00 1.43 16.00
CA ASP A 89 23.76 2.42 16.77
C ASP A 89 23.21 3.85 16.58
N THR A 90 23.76 4.81 17.32
CA THR A 90 23.42 6.23 17.23
C THR A 90 23.72 6.85 15.85
N GLY A 91 24.51 6.16 15.01
CA GLY A 91 24.78 6.50 13.62
C GLY A 91 23.87 5.80 12.61
N GLY A 92 22.95 4.95 13.04
CA GLY A 92 22.04 4.17 12.18
C GLY A 92 22.67 2.94 11.55
N ARG A 93 23.85 2.50 12.01
CA ARG A 93 24.47 1.25 11.57
C ARG A 93 23.82 0.07 12.28
N ILE A 94 23.56 -1.01 11.54
CA ILE A 94 22.94 -2.21 12.09
C ILE A 94 23.98 -2.96 12.93
N LEU A 95 23.71 -3.05 14.22
CA LEU A 95 24.50 -3.78 15.21
C LEU A 95 24.08 -5.25 15.32
N GLY A 96 22.79 -5.53 15.09
CA GLY A 96 22.22 -6.87 15.18
C GLY A 96 20.85 -6.96 14.51
N HIS A 97 20.43 -8.17 14.17
CA HIS A 97 19.13 -8.45 13.56
C HIS A 97 18.60 -9.82 13.96
N SER A 98 17.29 -10.00 13.84
CA SER A 98 16.60 -11.27 14.14
C SER A 98 16.57 -12.28 13.01
N LEU A 99 17.06 -11.91 11.83
CA LEU A 99 17.04 -12.78 10.64
C LEU A 99 18.17 -13.83 10.69
N GLY A 100 17.96 -14.97 10.01
CA GLY A 100 19.01 -15.95 9.73
C GLY A 100 20.17 -15.35 8.93
N GLU A 101 21.34 -16.00 8.98
CA GLU A 101 22.56 -15.50 8.35
C GLU A 101 22.41 -15.29 6.83
N GLY A 102 23.04 -14.23 6.30
CA GLY A 102 23.12 -13.97 4.86
C GLY A 102 22.02 -13.08 4.24
N THR A 103 21.21 -12.40 5.05
CA THR A 103 19.97 -11.75 4.55
C THR A 103 20.07 -10.21 4.38
N LEU A 104 21.12 -9.57 4.87
CA LEU A 104 21.28 -8.11 4.81
C LEU A 104 21.96 -7.66 3.51
N ARG A 105 21.38 -6.66 2.84
CA ARG A 105 21.99 -5.98 1.68
C ARG A 105 22.49 -4.57 2.02
N LYS A 106 22.00 -3.98 3.11
CA LYS A 106 22.47 -2.69 3.65
C LYS A 106 22.88 -2.85 5.11
N THR A 107 23.97 -2.20 5.46
CA THR A 107 24.52 -2.17 6.82
C THR A 107 24.10 -0.92 7.60
N ARG A 108 23.41 0.03 6.94
CA ARG A 108 23.01 1.32 7.54
C ARG A 108 21.60 1.73 7.12
N VAL A 109 20.85 2.29 8.07
CA VAL A 109 19.51 2.85 7.89
C VAL A 109 19.57 4.37 8.08
N PRO A 110 18.88 5.17 7.23
CA PRO A 110 18.79 6.62 7.42
C PRO A 110 18.05 6.97 8.71
N LEU A 111 18.65 7.82 9.55
CA LEU A 111 18.06 8.25 10.82
C LEU A 111 17.00 9.35 10.68
N GLY A 112 16.97 10.09 9.56
CA GLY A 112 16.01 11.18 9.34
C GLY A 112 14.57 10.73 9.59
N PRO A 113 14.04 9.74 8.84
CA PRO A 113 12.69 9.24 9.06
C PRO A 113 12.46 8.67 10.47
N ILE A 114 13.50 8.11 11.10
CA ILE A 114 13.40 7.58 12.47
C ILE A 114 13.17 8.70 13.47
N ARG A 115 13.91 9.80 13.34
CA ARG A 115 13.73 11.00 14.18
C ARG A 115 12.37 11.63 13.94
N ASP A 116 11.93 11.70 12.69
CA ASP A 116 10.60 12.21 12.34
C ASP A 116 9.48 11.37 12.98
N TYR A 117 9.64 10.03 12.99
CA TYR A 117 8.72 9.12 13.65
C TYR A 117 8.71 9.31 15.17
N LEU A 118 9.88 9.42 15.80
CA LEU A 118 10.01 9.62 17.25
C LEU A 118 9.50 10.99 17.71
N ALA A 119 9.58 12.01 16.86
CA ALA A 119 9.07 13.35 17.16
C ALA A 119 7.53 13.39 17.24
N GLY A 120 6.83 12.42 16.63
CA GLY A 120 5.37 12.29 16.71
C GLY A 120 4.53 13.30 15.92
N ASP A 121 5.13 14.35 15.36
CA ASP A 121 4.43 15.46 14.70
C ASP A 121 4.31 15.30 13.17
N HIS A 122 4.09 14.07 12.69
CA HIS A 122 4.07 13.78 11.25
C HIS A 122 2.87 12.92 10.86
N ASP A 123 2.31 13.22 9.69
CA ASP A 123 1.28 12.39 9.07
C ASP A 123 1.84 11.00 8.71
N LEU A 124 1.22 9.98 9.28
CA LEU A 124 1.47 8.59 8.91
C LEU A 124 0.84 8.29 7.52
N PRO A 125 1.35 7.30 6.76
CA PRO A 125 2.46 6.40 7.09
C PRO A 125 3.84 6.96 6.73
N LEU A 126 4.80 6.84 7.67
CA LEU A 126 6.21 7.12 7.41
C LEU A 126 6.92 5.87 6.89
N ARG A 127 7.73 6.04 5.84
CA ARG A 127 8.49 4.95 5.22
C ARG A 127 9.99 5.18 5.31
N ASN A 128 10.76 4.13 5.58
CA ASN A 128 12.22 4.17 5.62
C ASN A 128 12.85 2.96 4.90
N SER A 129 14.17 2.96 4.73
CA SER A 129 14.91 1.96 3.97
C SER A 129 14.71 0.56 4.54
N ASP A 130 14.44 -0.41 3.67
CA ASP A 130 14.48 -1.84 3.99
C ASP A 130 15.95 -2.34 3.95
N PRO A 131 16.50 -2.85 5.07
CA PRO A 131 17.87 -3.38 5.11
C PRO A 131 18.12 -4.61 4.23
N ARG A 132 17.07 -5.37 3.90
CA ARG A 132 17.15 -6.57 3.05
C ARG A 132 17.05 -6.25 1.56
N HIS A 133 16.36 -5.17 1.21
CA HIS A 133 16.14 -4.78 -0.20
C HIS A 133 16.71 -3.40 -0.51
N ALA A 134 17.83 -3.38 -1.22
CA ALA A 134 18.39 -2.15 -1.73
C ALA A 134 17.36 -1.38 -2.59
N GLY A 135 17.03 -0.16 -2.18
CA GLY A 135 16.14 0.75 -2.91
C GLY A 135 14.66 0.69 -2.55
N ARG A 136 14.22 -0.26 -1.70
CA ARG A 136 12.82 -0.28 -1.22
C ARG A 136 12.66 0.51 0.07
N ARG A 137 11.54 1.23 0.18
CA ARG A 137 11.11 1.90 1.41
C ARG A 137 9.84 1.24 1.93
N LYS A 138 9.85 0.85 3.20
CA LYS A 138 8.73 0.19 3.89
C LYS A 138 8.29 1.00 5.10
N ILE A 139 7.06 0.76 5.56
CA ILE A 139 6.60 1.27 6.84
C ILE A 139 7.39 0.62 7.98
N PHE A 140 7.60 1.37 9.05
CA PHE A 140 8.44 0.94 10.17
C PHE A 140 7.92 1.54 11.48
N THR A 141 8.33 0.95 12.58
CA THR A 141 8.28 1.55 13.92
C THR A 141 9.70 1.61 14.48
N ALA A 142 9.97 2.62 15.28
CA ALA A 142 11.26 2.80 15.92
C ALA A 142 11.10 3.26 17.36
N ALA A 143 12.07 2.89 18.20
CA ALA A 143 12.15 3.31 19.59
C ALA A 143 13.61 3.59 19.96
N GLU A 144 13.80 4.50 20.90
CA GLU A 144 15.12 4.81 21.44
C GLU A 144 15.57 3.72 22.42
N VAL A 145 16.86 3.38 22.36
CA VAL A 145 17.52 2.55 23.37
C VAL A 145 18.38 3.47 24.20
N THR A 146 17.92 3.72 25.43
CA THR A 146 18.61 4.56 26.40
C THR A 146 19.13 3.73 27.56
N SER A 147 20.25 4.14 28.11
CA SER A 147 20.89 3.57 29.29
C SER A 147 21.21 4.70 30.28
N ASP A 148 21.81 4.38 31.42
CA ASP A 148 22.20 5.36 32.44
C ASP A 148 23.14 6.45 31.88
N ASN A 149 23.85 6.14 30.78
CA ASN A 149 24.77 7.06 30.08
C ASN A 149 24.14 7.84 28.90
N GLY A 150 22.81 7.75 28.72
CA GLY A 150 22.09 8.44 27.64
C GLY A 150 21.70 7.53 26.47
N LEU A 151 21.52 8.11 25.29
CA LEU A 151 21.10 7.39 24.07
C LEU A 151 22.23 6.49 23.55
N GLU A 152 21.99 5.18 23.53
CA GLU A 152 22.96 4.18 23.05
C GLU A 152 22.63 3.68 21.64
N GLY A 153 21.38 3.81 21.19
CA GLY A 153 20.98 3.39 19.85
C GLY A 153 19.48 3.44 19.61
N TYR A 154 19.02 2.70 18.59
CA TYR A 154 17.61 2.62 18.22
C TYR A 154 17.20 1.18 17.93
N VAL A 155 16.02 0.79 18.39
CA VAL A 155 15.31 -0.39 17.86
C VAL A 155 14.57 0.06 16.61
N TYR A 156 14.83 -0.60 15.48
CA TYR A 156 14.17 -0.35 14.21
C TYR A 156 13.44 -1.62 13.78
N ALA A 157 12.12 -1.57 13.72
CA ALA A 157 11.30 -2.69 13.30
C ALA A 157 10.60 -2.38 11.98
N VAL A 158 10.90 -3.16 10.95
CA VAL A 158 10.28 -3.05 9.63
C VAL A 158 8.98 -3.84 9.62
N LEU A 159 7.89 -3.19 9.19
CA LEU A 159 6.56 -3.76 9.09
C LEU A 159 6.34 -4.27 7.65
N GLY A 160 5.97 -5.54 7.50
CA GLY A 160 5.77 -6.18 6.20
C GLY A 160 7.04 -6.87 5.67
N GLY A 161 7.60 -7.77 6.47
CA GLY A 161 8.72 -8.64 6.11
C GLY A 161 8.40 -9.63 4.98
N GLN A 162 9.36 -10.49 4.61
CA GLN A 162 9.27 -11.30 3.39
C GLN A 162 8.00 -12.17 3.27
N LYS A 163 7.46 -12.68 4.38
CA LYS A 163 6.22 -13.47 4.37
C LYS A 163 5.03 -12.62 3.92
N TYR A 164 4.97 -11.35 4.34
CA TYR A 164 3.97 -10.40 3.84
C TYR A 164 4.17 -10.12 2.36
N ASP A 165 5.41 -9.92 1.90
CA ASP A 165 5.68 -9.72 0.46
C ASP A 165 5.26 -10.93 -0.39
N GLN A 166 5.44 -12.16 0.11
CA GLN A 166 5.02 -13.40 -0.57
C GLN A 166 3.49 -13.54 -0.62
N LEU A 167 2.81 -13.25 0.50
CA LEU A 167 1.35 -13.24 0.58
C LEU A 167 0.75 -12.11 -0.29
N ALA A 168 1.31 -10.91 -0.21
CA ALA A 168 0.88 -9.74 -0.97
C ALA A 168 1.18 -9.88 -2.46
N ALA A 169 2.25 -10.56 -2.87
CA ALA A 169 2.49 -10.87 -4.29
C ALA A 169 1.46 -11.86 -4.84
N THR A 170 1.03 -12.82 -4.03
CA THR A 170 0.05 -13.84 -4.42
C THR A 170 -1.39 -13.27 -4.47
N ILE A 171 -1.74 -12.41 -3.52
CA ILE A 171 -3.08 -11.80 -3.41
C ILE A 171 -3.19 -10.50 -4.24
N GLY A 172 -2.12 -9.71 -4.31
CA GLY A 172 -2.13 -8.38 -4.92
C GLY A 172 -2.14 -8.38 -6.45
N ILE A 173 -1.56 -9.40 -7.09
CA ILE A 173 -1.55 -9.48 -8.56
C ILE A 173 -2.89 -10.03 -9.08
N SER A 174 -3.48 -11.03 -8.43
CA SER A 174 -4.71 -11.66 -8.91
C SER A 174 -5.95 -10.77 -8.71
N ASP A 175 -6.15 -10.18 -7.52
CA ASP A 175 -7.37 -9.41 -7.24
C ASP A 175 -7.35 -7.98 -7.78
N ALA A 176 -6.18 -7.33 -7.83
CA ALA A 176 -6.05 -6.02 -8.48
C ALA A 176 -6.27 -6.12 -10.00
N MET A 177 -5.71 -7.16 -10.61
CA MET A 177 -5.82 -7.40 -12.05
C MET A 177 -7.22 -7.91 -12.42
N ARG A 178 -7.87 -8.71 -11.57
CA ARG A 178 -9.25 -9.17 -11.79
C ARG A 178 -10.26 -8.03 -11.65
N LEU A 179 -10.12 -7.15 -10.66
CA LEU A 179 -11.03 -6.01 -10.50
C LEU A 179 -10.84 -4.95 -11.60
N SER A 180 -9.60 -4.69 -12.02
CA SER A 180 -9.31 -3.78 -13.14
C SER A 180 -9.83 -4.35 -14.46
N THR A 181 -9.66 -5.65 -14.69
CA THR A 181 -10.25 -6.34 -15.85
C THR A 181 -11.78 -6.26 -15.81
N LEU A 182 -12.41 -6.51 -14.66
CA LEU A 182 -13.86 -6.38 -14.49
C LEU A 182 -14.34 -4.95 -14.76
N ALA A 183 -13.63 -3.94 -14.27
CA ALA A 183 -13.97 -2.54 -14.49
C ALA A 183 -13.87 -2.15 -15.98
N ILE A 184 -12.83 -2.60 -16.68
CA ILE A 184 -12.65 -2.39 -18.12
C ILE A 184 -13.77 -3.09 -18.90
N VAL A 185 -14.06 -4.35 -18.59
CA VAL A 185 -15.13 -5.12 -19.23
C VAL A 185 -16.49 -4.47 -18.98
N ALA A 186 -16.77 -4.01 -17.75
CA ALA A 186 -18.00 -3.30 -17.42
C ALA A 186 -18.14 -1.98 -18.19
N CYS A 187 -17.05 -1.21 -18.35
CA CYS A 187 -17.04 0.01 -19.14
C CYS A 187 -17.31 -0.26 -20.62
N ILE A 188 -16.67 -1.27 -21.21
CA ILE A 188 -16.88 -1.68 -22.60
C ILE A 188 -18.32 -2.16 -22.81
N ALA A 189 -18.81 -3.02 -21.92
CA ALA A 189 -20.17 -3.55 -21.98
C ALA A 189 -21.22 -2.44 -21.85
N PHE A 190 -21.03 -1.50 -20.94
CA PHE A 190 -21.92 -0.36 -20.77
C PHE A 190 -21.91 0.57 -21.99
N GLY A 191 -20.74 0.85 -22.55
CA GLY A 191 -20.61 1.64 -23.78
C GLY A 191 -21.32 0.98 -24.96
N LEU A 192 -21.12 -0.33 -25.13
CA LEU A 192 -21.75 -1.11 -26.20
C LEU A 192 -23.28 -1.19 -26.03
N ALA A 193 -23.76 -1.45 -24.81
CA ALA A 193 -25.17 -1.50 -24.49
C ALA A 193 -25.85 -0.14 -24.72
N SER A 194 -25.21 0.95 -24.29
CA SER A 194 -25.70 2.31 -24.51
C SER A 194 -25.80 2.64 -26.00
N ALA A 195 -24.76 2.34 -26.78
CA ALA A 195 -24.76 2.54 -28.23
C ALA A 195 -25.86 1.74 -28.93
N LEU A 196 -26.03 0.46 -28.58
CA LEU A 196 -27.07 -0.41 -29.14
C LEU A 196 -28.48 0.07 -28.78
N LEU A 197 -28.70 0.52 -27.54
CA LEU A 197 -30.00 0.96 -27.07
C LEU A 197 -30.46 2.25 -27.76
N ILE A 198 -29.53 3.19 -27.97
CA ILE A 198 -29.77 4.39 -28.77
C ILE A 198 -30.06 4.02 -30.22
N PHE A 199 -29.24 3.15 -30.82
CA PHE A 199 -29.43 2.70 -32.20
C PHE A 199 -30.78 2.03 -32.41
N ARG A 200 -31.21 1.14 -31.48
CA ARG A 200 -32.53 0.49 -31.52
C ARG A 200 -33.68 1.47 -31.35
N ARG A 201 -33.60 2.42 -30.40
CA ARG A 201 -34.63 3.46 -30.20
C ARG A 201 -34.82 4.31 -31.46
N ILE A 202 -33.72 4.64 -32.15
CA ILE A 202 -33.75 5.40 -33.40
C ILE A 202 -34.33 4.55 -34.53
N SER A 203 -33.84 3.32 -34.71
CA SER A 203 -34.27 2.43 -35.81
C SER A 203 -35.75 2.05 -35.71
N ASN A 204 -36.27 1.81 -34.49
CA ASN A 204 -37.67 1.50 -34.27
C ASN A 204 -38.59 2.70 -34.53
N ARG A 205 -38.19 3.93 -34.18
CA ARG A 205 -38.97 5.14 -34.51
C ARG A 205 -38.98 5.48 -36.00
N ILE A 206 -37.94 5.11 -36.75
CA ILE A 206 -37.96 5.28 -38.21
C ILE A 206 -38.97 4.32 -38.80
N ARG A 207 -38.90 3.04 -38.40
CA ARG A 207 -39.82 2.01 -38.92
C ARG A 207 -41.29 2.35 -38.66
N SER A 208 -41.62 2.93 -37.51
CA SER A 208 -42.99 3.37 -37.22
C SER A 208 -43.45 4.57 -38.07
N LEU A 209 -42.53 5.42 -38.54
CA LEU A 209 -42.86 6.55 -39.41
C LEU A 209 -42.90 6.14 -40.89
N THR A 210 -42.03 5.23 -41.31
CA THR A 210 -42.07 4.67 -42.67
C THR A 210 -43.32 3.81 -42.89
N ALA A 211 -43.81 3.11 -41.86
CA ALA A 211 -45.07 2.37 -41.92
C ALA A 211 -46.33 3.26 -42.04
N CYS A 212 -46.24 4.56 -41.71
CA CYS A 212 -47.36 5.50 -41.84
C CYS A 212 -47.32 6.32 -43.15
N CYS A 213 -46.18 6.29 -43.86
CA CYS A 213 -45.98 6.88 -45.18
C CYS A 213 -45.58 5.81 -46.21
N GLY A 214 -46.10 4.59 -46.07
CA GLY A 214 -46.18 3.63 -47.16
C GLY A 214 -47.27 4.09 -48.11
N LEU A 215 -46.88 4.78 -49.17
CA LEU A 215 -47.63 4.82 -50.41
C LEU A 215 -47.50 3.45 -51.08
N ASP A 216 -48.67 2.90 -51.40
CA ASP A 216 -49.02 1.73 -52.21
C ASP A 216 -48.71 0.31 -51.68
#